data_AF-A0A816V154-F1
#
_entry.id   AF-A0A816V154-F1
#
_cell.length_a   1.000
_cell.length_b   1.000
_cell.length_c   1.000
_cell.angle_alpha   90.00
_cell.angle_beta   90.00
_cell.angle_gamma   90.00
#
_symmetry.space_group_name_H-M   'P 1'
#
loop_
_entity.id
_entity.type
_entity.pdbx_description
1 polymer ?
#
loop_
_entity_poly.entity_id
_entity_poly.type
_entity_poly.pdbx_seq_one_letter_code
_entity_poly.pdbx_strand_id
1 'polypeptide(L)' 'MFSFLVNIPANAKWSQNGVTIAGGNGEGSDTNQLEHPHGLFVDDDQTVVIADT' A
#
# COMPACT_ATOMS: atom_id res chain seq x y z
N MET A 1 26.02 -2.06 -2.95
CA MET A 1 24.58 -1.72 -2.96
C MET A 1 23.88 -2.82 -3.73
N PHE A 2 23.13 -3.69 -3.05
CA PHE A 2 22.35 -4.74 -3.71
C PHE A 2 20.92 -4.22 -3.87
N SER A 3 20.51 -3.86 -5.09
CA SER A 3 19.10 -3.62 -5.39
C SER A 3 18.44 -4.96 -5.67
N PHE A 4 17.53 -5.41 -4.80
CA PHE A 4 16.65 -6.51 -5.15
C PHE A 4 15.55 -5.94 -6.04
N LEU A 5 15.59 -6.25 -7.33
CA LEU A 5 14.50 -5.90 -8.24
C LEU A 5 13.32 -6.81 -7.90
N VAL A 6 12.29 -6.26 -7.26
CA VAL A 6 11.03 -6.99 -7.05
C VAL A 6 10.33 -7.08 -8.41
N ASN A 7 10.27 -8.28 -8.98
CA ASN A 7 9.49 -8.55 -10.19
C ASN A 7 8.01 -8.70 -9.80
N ILE A 8 7.22 -7.62 -9.91
CA ILE A 8 5.77 -7.69 -9.73
C ILE A 8 5.13 -8.07 -11.09
N PRO A 9 4.57 -9.28 -11.24
CA PRO A 9 3.98 -9.70 -12.50
C PRO A 9 2.71 -8.89 -12.80
N ALA A 10 2.41 -8.67 -14.08
CA ALA A 10 1.26 -7.89 -14.54
C ALA A 10 -0.11 -8.44 -14.06
N ASN A 11 -0.14 -9.68 -13.56
CA ASN A 11 -1.33 -10.33 -13.02
C ASN A 11 -1.22 -10.62 -11.51
N ALA A 12 -0.37 -9.88 -10.78
CA ALA A 12 -0.22 -10.02 -9.34
C ALA A 12 -1.61 -9.97 -8.67
N LYS A 13 -1.90 -11.02 -7.91
CA LYS A 13 -3.11 -11.13 -7.08
C LYS A 13 -2.70 -10.94 -5.63
N TRP A 14 -3.67 -10.52 -4.82
CA TRP A 14 -3.52 -10.57 -3.37
C TRP A 14 -3.04 -11.96 -2.93
N SER A 15 -2.06 -11.99 -2.03
CA SER A 15 -1.52 -13.21 -1.43
C SER A 15 -1.97 -13.30 0.02
N GLN A 16 -2.26 -14.50 0.48
CA GLN A 16 -2.64 -14.74 1.88
C GLN A 16 -1.52 -14.37 2.87
N ASN A 17 -0.28 -14.25 2.40
CA ASN A 17 0.87 -13.78 3.17
C ASN A 17 1.20 -12.29 2.92
N GLY A 18 0.27 -11.52 2.34
CA GLY A 18 0.42 -10.08 2.17
C GLY A 18 0.51 -9.37 3.52
N VAL A 19 1.28 -8.27 3.56
CA VAL A 19 1.38 -7.41 4.75
C VAL A 19 0.50 -6.19 4.55
N THR A 20 -0.35 -5.90 5.53
CA THR A 20 -1.11 -4.65 5.57
C THR A 20 -0.18 -3.52 6.01
N ILE A 21 -0.06 -2.47 5.19
CA ILE A 21 0.87 -1.35 5.42
C ILE A 21 0.21 -0.05 5.85
N ALA A 22 -1.09 0.13 5.58
CA ALA A 22 -1.83 1.36 5.86
C ALA A 22 -3.30 1.01 6.17
N GLY A 23 -3.57 0.25 7.24
CA GLY A 23 -4.93 -0.14 7.60
C GLY A 23 -5.00 -1.31 8.59
N GLY A 24 -6.22 -1.68 9.00
CA GLY A 24 -6.47 -2.79 9.91
C GLY A 24 -6.42 -2.44 11.41
N ASN A 25 -6.18 -1.18 11.76
CA ASN A 25 -6.11 -0.67 13.14
C ASN A 25 -7.23 0.33 13.46
N GLY A 26 -8.37 0.21 12.78
CA GLY A 26 -9.49 1.17 12.90
C GLY A 26 -9.24 2.49 12.16
N GLU A 27 -10.24 3.37 12.27
CA GLU A 27 -10.28 4.71 11.69
C GLU A 27 -9.35 5.67 12.45
N GLY A 28 -8.59 6.51 11.72
CA GLY A 28 -7.71 7.51 12.33
C GLY A 28 -6.62 8.03 11.40
N SER A 29 -5.77 8.91 11.94
CA SER A 29 -4.75 9.67 11.19
C SER A 29 -3.31 9.13 11.33
N ASP A 30 -3.13 8.01 12.05
CA ASP A 30 -1.83 7.36 12.15
C ASP A 30 -1.45 6.66 10.83
N THR A 31 -0.15 6.46 10.59
CA THR A 31 0.37 5.91 9.32
C THR A 31 -0.11 4.49 8.98
N ASN A 32 -0.73 3.79 9.93
CA ASN A 32 -1.26 2.44 9.81
C ASN A 32 -2.79 2.36 10.01
N GLN A 33 -3.48 3.51 9.93
CA GLN A 33 -4.93 3.65 10.00
C GLN A 33 -5.46 4.24 8.69
N LEU A 34 -6.74 4.01 8.41
CA LEU A 34 -7.48 4.70 7.34
C LEU A 34 -8.88 5.03 7.83
N GLU A 35 -9.42 6.20 7.47
CA GLU A 35 -10.75 6.67 7.88
C GLU A 35 -11.76 6.58 6.72
N HIS A 36 -11.63 7.43 5.70
CA HIS A 36 -12.44 7.42 4.47
C HIS A 36 -11.55 7.50 3.21
N PRO A 37 -10.85 6.41 2.83
CA PRO A 37 -10.01 6.41 1.65
C PRO A 37 -10.84 6.52 0.36
N HIS A 38 -10.52 7.51 -0.47
CA HIS A 38 -11.24 7.82 -1.72
C HIS A 38 -10.46 7.51 -3.00
N GLY A 39 -9.15 7.28 -2.88
CA GLY A 39 -8.30 7.00 -4.04
C GLY A 39 -6.95 6.44 -3.65
N LEU A 40 -6.33 5.73 -4.59
CA LEU A 40 -5.00 5.16 -4.47
C LEU A 40 -4.21 5.44 -5.75
N PHE A 41 -2.95 5.84 -5.58
CA PHE A 41 -1.99 6.02 -6.66
C PHE A 41 -0.66 5.37 -6.27
N VAL A 42 0.06 4.86 -7.28
CA VAL A 42 1.42 4.34 -7.13
C VAL A 42 2.29 5.16 -8.07
N ASP A 43 3.31 5.82 -7.54
CA ASP A 43 4.25 6.61 -8.35
C ASP A 43 5.36 5.75 -8.97
N ASP A 44 6.20 6.39 -9.78
CA ASP A 44 7.30 5.72 -10.48
C ASP A 44 8.36 5.14 -9.53
N ASP A 45 8.43 5.64 -8.28
CA ASP A 45 9.31 5.15 -7.22
C ASP A 45 8.68 3.99 -6.40
N GLN A 46 7.50 3.51 -6.81
CA GLN A 46 6.70 2.49 -6.13
C GLN A 46 6.19 2.93 -4.75
N THR A 47 6.04 4.23 -4.53
CA THR A 47 5.39 4.77 -3.34
C THR A 47 3.88 4.66 -3.49
N VAL A 48 3.21 4.10 -2.48
CA VAL A 48 1.75 4.05 -2.43
C VAL A 48 1.23 5.30 -1.72
N VAL A 49 0.41 6.08 -2.41
CA VAL A 49 -0.27 7.26 -1.86
C VAL A 49 -1.76 6.96 -1.79
N ILE A 50 -2.35 7.20 -0.62
CA ILE A 50 -3.78 7.03 -0.37
C ILE A 50 -4.37 8.40 -0.03
N ALA A 51 -5.43 8.78 -0.72
CA ALA A 51 -6.20 9.98 -0.39
C ALA A 51 -7.27 9.60 0.64
N ASP A 52 -7.13 10.08 1.87
CA ASP A 52 -7.95 9.74 3.04
C ASP A 52 -8.43 11.00 3.78
N THR A 53 -9.60 10.95 4.40
CA THR A 53 -10.29 12.09 5.03
C THR A 53 -10.87 11.78 6.39
#